data_AF-A0A972CIP7-F1
#
_entry.id   AF-A0A972CIP7-F1
#
_cell.length_a   1.000
_cell.length_b   1.000
_cell.length_c   1.000
_cell.angle_alpha   90.00
_cell.angle_beta   90.00
_cell.angle_gamma   90.00
#
_symmetry.space_group_name_H-M   'P 1'
#
loop_
_entity.id
_entity.type
_entity.pdbx_description
1 polymer ?
#
loop_
_entity_poly.entity_id
_entity_poly.type
_entity_poly.pdbx_seq_one_letter_code
_entity_poly.pdbx_strand_id
1 'polypeptide(L)'
;MKKWSKNERVLIVITLILLVLLSIKSLFIDGYVPSTEEEKVVKELALEKFKVNRFSTFKVVKIKQLSSDNFDSLDLEHGYIVVIRKYLFGIVPYGETRILK
;
A
#
# COMPACT_ATOMS: atom_id res chain seq x y z
N MET A 1 22.32 19.52 -31.49
CA MET A 1 22.08 18.71 -30.27
C MET A 1 22.75 19.38 -29.08
N LYS A 2 22.00 19.77 -28.05
CA LYS A 2 22.54 20.43 -26.85
C LYS A 2 23.48 19.45 -26.13
N LYS A 3 24.74 19.82 -25.91
CA LYS A 3 25.72 18.98 -25.19
C LYS A 3 25.41 19.10 -23.70
N TRP A 4 24.93 18.02 -23.09
CA TRP A 4 24.57 18.03 -21.68
C TRP A 4 25.82 18.11 -20.81
N SER A 5 25.77 18.93 -19.78
CA SER A 5 26.88 19.08 -18.84
C SER A 5 27.11 17.78 -18.05
N LYS A 6 28.32 17.58 -17.50
CA LYS A 6 28.61 16.42 -16.65
C LYS A 6 27.62 16.33 -15.47
N ASN A 7 27.23 17.48 -14.91
CA ASN A 7 26.32 17.57 -13.77
C ASN A 7 24.88 17.19 -14.15
N GLU A 8 24.41 17.61 -15.33
CA GLU A 8 23.08 17.22 -15.84
C GLU A 8 22.98 15.71 -16.05
N ARG A 9 24.04 15.09 -16.59
CA ARG A 9 24.09 13.62 -16.77
C ARG A 9 24.03 12.90 -15.43
N VAL A 10 24.80 13.36 -14.43
CA VAL A 10 24.80 12.77 -13.09
C VAL A 10 23.44 12.89 -12.43
N LEU A 11 22.79 14.06 -12.50
CA LEU A 11 21.44 14.27 -11.96
C LEU A 11 20.40 13.32 -12.57
N ILE A 12 20.47 13.11 -13.88
CA ILE A 12 19.55 12.23 -14.59
C ILE A 12 19.75 10.77 -14.20
N VAL A 13 21.02 10.33 -14.07
CA VAL A 13 21.34 9.00 -13.57
C VAL A 13 20.84 8.81 -12.14
N ILE A 14 21.06 9.78 -11.25
CA ILE A 14 20.56 9.73 -9.87
C ILE A 14 19.04 9.66 -9.84
N THR A 15 18.35 10.45 -10.67
CA THR A 15 16.89 10.47 -10.76
C THR A 15 16.35 9.12 -11.24
N LEU A 16 17.00 8.50 -12.23
CA LEU A 16 16.69 7.15 -12.71
C LEU A 16 16.84 6.10 -11.60
N ILE A 17 17.94 6.16 -10.85
CA ILE A 17 18.18 5.24 -9.72
C ILE A 17 17.09 5.41 -8.65
N LEU A 18 16.75 6.65 -8.30
CA LEU A 18 15.68 6.97 -7.34
C LEU A 18 14.32 6.43 -7.81
N LEU A 19 13.99 6.59 -9.10
CA LEU A 19 12.77 6.05 -9.70
C LEU A 19 12.70 4.52 -9.59
N VAL A 20 13.80 3.84 -9.86
CA VAL A 20 13.90 2.38 -9.75
C VAL A 20 13.73 1.94 -8.29
N LEU A 21 14.41 2.60 -7.35
CA LEU A 21 14.30 2.29 -5.92
C LEU A 21 12.88 2.50 -5.38
N LEU A 22 12.22 3.59 -5.76
CA LEU A 22 10.83 3.87 -5.41
C LEU A 22 9.88 2.79 -5.97
N SER A 23 10.13 2.35 -7.20
CA SER A 23 9.32 1.31 -7.85
C SER A 23 9.45 -0.03 -7.12
N ILE A 24 10.68 -0.43 -6.75
CA ILE A 24 10.94 -1.66 -5.98
C ILE A 24 10.25 -1.60 -4.62
N LYS A 25 10.40 -0.50 -3.88
CA LYS A 25 9.76 -0.32 -2.57
C LYS A 25 8.24 -0.46 -2.68
N SER A 26 7.63 0.19 -3.67
CA SER A 26 6.19 0.13 -3.89
C SER A 26 5.69 -1.26 -4.29
N LEU A 27 6.45 -1.97 -5.12
CA LEU A 27 6.06 -3.30 -5.59
C LEU A 27 6.19 -4.36 -4.49
N PHE A 28 7.30 -4.37 -3.75
CA PHE A 28 7.66 -5.49 -2.88
C PHE A 28 7.54 -5.22 -1.38
N ILE A 29 7.76 -3.99 -0.93
CA ILE A 29 7.92 -3.69 0.51
C ILE A 29 6.63 -3.14 1.14
N ASP A 30 5.75 -2.55 0.32
CA ASP A 30 4.58 -1.82 0.81
C ASP A 30 3.39 -2.73 1.20
N GLY A 31 3.52 -4.06 1.04
CA GLY A 31 2.47 -5.03 1.41
C GLY A 31 2.58 -5.48 2.87
N TYR A 32 1.44 -5.49 3.58
CA TYR A 32 1.35 -6.04 4.93
C TYR A 32 1.62 -7.55 4.92
N VAL A 33 2.54 -7.98 5.79
CA VAL A 33 2.84 -9.39 6.05
C VAL A 33 2.07 -9.80 7.30
N PRO A 34 1.03 -10.64 7.18
CA PRO A 34 0.28 -11.09 8.35
C PRO A 34 1.15 -11.97 9.24
N SER A 35 1.03 -11.78 10.55
CA SER A 35 1.77 -12.57 11.55
C SER A 35 0.94 -13.73 12.09
N THR A 36 -0.39 -13.66 11.97
CA THR A 36 -1.34 -14.69 12.42
C THR A 36 -2.29 -15.13 11.29
N GLU A 37 -2.89 -16.32 11.41
CA GLU A 37 -3.89 -16.80 10.45
C GLU A 37 -5.14 -15.91 10.43
N GLU A 38 -5.55 -15.34 11.57
CA GLU A 38 -6.66 -14.38 11.64
C GLU A 38 -6.39 -13.12 10.81
N GLU A 39 -5.20 -12.54 10.93
CA GLU A 39 -4.80 -11.37 10.12
C GLU A 39 -4.77 -11.68 8.62
N LYS A 40 -4.42 -12.93 8.26
CA LYS A 40 -4.42 -13.37 6.86
C LYS A 40 -5.84 -13.44 6.30
N VAL A 41 -6.78 -14.00 7.06
CA VAL A 41 -8.20 -14.03 6.67
C VAL A 41 -8.75 -12.60 6.56
N VAL A 42 -8.46 -11.73 7.54
CA VAL A 42 -8.86 -10.31 7.52
C VAL A 42 -8.29 -9.58 6.30
N LYS A 43 -7.02 -9.85 5.95
CA LYS A 43 -6.37 -9.26 4.77
C LYS A 43 -7.08 -9.64 3.47
N GLU A 44 -7.39 -10.92 3.28
CA GLU A 44 -8.06 -11.43 2.08
C GLU A 44 -9.47 -10.85 1.97
N LEU A 45 -10.23 -10.95 3.06
CA LEU A 45 -11.57 -10.41 3.20
C LEU A 45 -11.67 -8.89 3.03
N ALA A 46 -10.60 -8.14 3.33
CA ALA A 46 -10.55 -6.70 3.12
C ALA A 46 -10.32 -6.34 1.65
N LEU A 47 -9.59 -7.18 0.91
CA LEU A 47 -9.31 -6.98 -0.52
C LEU A 47 -10.49 -7.36 -1.41
N GLU A 48 -11.32 -8.33 -1.01
CA GLU A 48 -12.51 -8.76 -1.78
C GLU A 48 -13.48 -7.62 -2.11
N LYS A 49 -13.62 -6.63 -1.22
CA LYS A 49 -14.51 -5.47 -1.45
C LYS A 49 -14.00 -4.51 -2.54
N PHE A 50 -12.75 -4.63 -2.97
CA PHE A 50 -12.17 -3.76 -3.98
C PHE A 50 -12.04 -4.46 -5.32
N LYS A 51 -12.82 -3.98 -6.31
CA LYS A 51 -12.65 -4.42 -7.70
C LYS A 51 -11.26 -4.00 -8.21
N VAL A 52 -10.46 -4.99 -8.59
CA VAL A 52 -9.20 -4.75 -9.30
C VAL A 52 -9.54 -4.25 -10.70
N ASN A 53 -9.18 -3.01 -11.01
CA ASN A 53 -9.23 -2.48 -12.37
C ASN A 53 -7.82 -2.52 -12.97
N ARG A 54 -7.68 -2.58 -14.30
CA ARG A 54 -6.37 -2.75 -14.97
C ARG A 54 -5.32 -1.71 -14.53
N PHE A 55 -5.77 -0.52 -14.13
CA PHE A 55 -4.91 0.59 -13.73
C PHE A 55 -4.80 0.81 -12.22
N SER A 56 -5.66 0.21 -11.41
CA SER A 56 -5.73 0.46 -9.98
C SER A 56 -5.58 -0.83 -9.18
N THR A 57 -4.49 -0.91 -8.43
CA THR A 57 -4.20 -2.02 -7.52
C THR A 57 -4.42 -1.56 -6.08
N PHE A 58 -4.91 -2.45 -5.23
CA PHE A 58 -5.12 -2.21 -3.80
C PHE A 58 -4.19 -3.13 -3.02
N LYS A 59 -3.49 -2.58 -2.02
CA LYS A 59 -2.69 -3.38 -1.09
C LYS A 59 -3.06 -3.02 0.32
N VAL A 60 -3.20 -4.03 1.17
CA VAL A 60 -3.25 -3.82 2.62
C VAL A 60 -1.85 -3.46 3.08
N VAL A 61 -1.69 -2.30 3.72
CA VAL A 61 -0.40 -1.80 4.22
C VAL A 61 -0.31 -1.97 5.73
N LYS A 62 -1.45 -2.04 6.42
CA LYS A 62 -1.50 -2.14 7.87
C LYS A 62 -2.77 -2.83 8.35
N ILE A 63 -2.62 -3.74 9.30
CA ILE A 63 -3.72 -4.30 10.09
C ILE A 63 -3.43 -3.95 11.56
N LYS A 64 -4.45 -3.52 12.29
CA LYS A 64 -4.37 -3.23 13.73
C LYS A 64 -5.58 -3.83 14.41
N GLN A 65 -5.36 -4.66 15.41
CA GLN A 65 -6.42 -5.13 16.30
C GLN A 65 -6.84 -3.99 17.24
N LEU A 66 -8.14 -3.75 17.38
CA LEU A 66 -8.66 -2.90 18.44
C LEU A 66 -8.73 -3.71 19.73
N SER A 67 -8.33 -3.08 20.83
CA SER A 67 -8.54 -3.58 22.18
C SER A 67 -10.02 -3.47 22.56
N SER A 68 -10.49 -4.40 23.39
CA SER A 68 -11.88 -4.58 23.86
C SER A 68 -12.60 -3.29 24.29
N ASP A 69 -11.86 -2.29 24.79
CA ASP A 69 -12.42 -1.06 25.34
C ASP A 69 -13.04 -0.10 24.30
N ASN A 70 -12.84 -0.33 23.00
CA ASN A 70 -13.40 0.51 21.93
C ASN A 70 -14.53 -0.16 21.12
N PHE A 71 -14.88 -1.41 21.43
CA PHE A 71 -15.86 -2.17 20.65
C PHE A 71 -17.29 -1.59 20.71
N ASP A 72 -17.67 -0.98 21.83
CA ASP A 72 -19.04 -0.50 22.04
C ASP A 72 -19.45 0.71 21.19
N SER A 73 -18.49 1.33 20.47
CA SER A 73 -18.73 2.56 19.71
C SER A 73 -18.77 2.37 18.19
N LEU A 74 -18.34 1.22 17.68
CA LEU A 74 -18.20 0.96 16.26
C LEU A 74 -18.63 -0.50 16.00
N ASP A 75 -19.75 -0.65 15.31
CA ASP A 75 -20.35 -1.92 14.88
C ASP A 75 -19.39 -2.69 13.95
N LEU A 76 -18.42 -3.37 14.56
CA LEU A 76 -17.26 -4.00 13.93
C LEU A 76 -17.40 -5.52 14.07
N GLU A 77 -17.43 -6.24 12.95
CA GLU A 77 -17.61 -7.69 12.93
C GLU A 77 -16.39 -8.45 13.49
N HIS A 78 -15.17 -7.92 13.36
CA HIS A 78 -13.91 -8.61 13.67
C HIS A 78 -12.93 -7.77 14.51
N GLY A 79 -13.21 -6.49 14.79
CA GLY A 79 -12.39 -5.66 15.67
C GLY A 79 -11.02 -5.28 15.10
N TYR A 80 -10.86 -5.23 13.78
CA TYR A 80 -9.63 -4.82 13.11
C TYR A 80 -9.81 -3.52 12.31
N ILE A 81 -8.81 -2.65 12.39
CA ILE A 81 -8.61 -1.56 11.44
C ILE A 81 -7.65 -2.03 10.36
N VAL A 82 -8.14 -2.07 9.12
CA VAL A 82 -7.35 -2.39 7.94
C VAL A 82 -7.10 -1.12 7.14
N VAL A 83 -5.84 -0.78 6.88
CA VAL A 83 -5.44 0.33 6.02
C VAL A 83 -5.06 -0.22 4.66
N ILE A 84 -5.80 0.23 3.65
CA ILE A 84 -5.62 -0.16 2.25
C ILE A 84 -5.10 1.04 1.49
N ARG A 85 -3.97 0.85 0.80
CA ARG A 85 -3.39 1.85 -0.08
C ARG A 85 -3.70 1.52 -1.53
N LYS A 86 -4.05 2.55 -2.29
CA LYS A 86 -4.40 2.49 -3.70
C LYS A 86 -3.18 2.88 -4.52
N TYR A 87 -2.88 2.07 -5.53
CA TYR A 87 -1.75 2.26 -6.44
C TYR A 87 -2.22 2.39 -7.87
N LEU A 88 -1.67 3.36 -8.58
CA LEU A 88 -1.79 3.51 -10.00
C LEU A 88 -0.72 2.65 -10.66
N PHE A 89 -1.12 1.82 -11.64
CA PHE A 89 -0.25 0.86 -12.32
C PHE A 89 0.52 -0.08 -11.36
N GLY A 90 0.03 -0.27 -10.13
CA GLY A 90 0.70 -1.05 -9.09
C GLY A 90 1.97 -0.41 -8.49
N ILE A 91 2.35 0.80 -8.91
CA ILE A 91 3.63 1.44 -8.56
C ILE A 91 3.45 2.77 -7.84
N VAL A 92 2.48 3.60 -8.23
CA VAL A 92 2.37 4.96 -7.70
C VAL A 92 1.24 5.02 -6.67
N PRO A 93 1.51 5.18 -5.37
CA PRO A 93 0.46 5.34 -4.39
C PRO A 93 -0.27 6.68 -4.63
N TYR A 94 -1.60 6.65 -4.70
CA TYR A 94 -2.42 7.85 -4.95
C TYR A 94 -3.50 8.07 -3.91
N GLY A 95 -3.70 7.13 -2.97
CA GLY A 95 -4.67 7.30 -1.90
C GLY A 95 -4.64 6.17 -0.89
N GLU A 96 -5.30 6.41 0.25
CA GLU A 96 -5.46 5.45 1.33
C GLU A 96 -6.94 5.38 1.75
N THR A 97 -7.37 4.23 2.21
CA THR A 97 -8.71 4.00 2.74
C THR A 97 -8.61 3.12 3.97
N ARG A 98 -9.31 3.48 5.03
CA ARG A 98 -9.39 2.69 6.25
C ARG A 98 -10.70 1.96 6.25
N ILE A 99 -10.65 0.64 6.42
CA ILE A 99 -11.83 -0.19 6.64
C ILE A 99 -11.81 -0.66 8.08
N LEU A 100 -12.95 -0.48 8.70
CA LEU A 100 -13.32 -1.06 9.97
C LEU A 100 -13.94 -2.42 9.63
N LYS A 101 -13.28 -3.51 10.04
CA LYS A 101 -13.80 -4.86 9.87
C LYS A 101 -13.88 -5.56 11.21
#